data_AF-A0A7V1M7I4-F1
#
_entry.id   AF-A0A7V1M7I4-F1
#
_cell.length_a   1.000
_cell.length_b   1.000
_cell.length_c   1.000
_cell.angle_alpha   90.00
_cell.angle_beta   90.00
_cell.angle_gamma   90.00
#
_symmetry.space_group_name_H-M   'P 1'
#
loop_
_entity.id
_entity.type
_entity.pdbx_description
1 polymer ?
#
loop_
_entity_poly.entity_id
_entity_poly.type
_entity_poly.pdbx_seq_one_letter_code
_entity_poly.pdbx_strand_id
1 'polypeptide(L)'
;MTERVFNFSPGPATLPLPVLQEVQQNLLALPGVGASILEISHRSKTFEQIIAQAEENIRRLLNLSEEYHVLFLQGGASLQFSQVPMSFLRGSGRSADYIVTGSWAKRALAEAQREGDVRVVWDGKGDNYSRVPQPGEVQIDPRAVYVHFTSNETIQGIQFATEPETGDVPLVCDASSDFLSRPIDVKRYGLIYAGAQKNVGPAGVTIVIIRQDLLEQVPDNLPTMLNYRVHAEHRSLYNTPPVFAVYIVMLVTRWLLENIGGLEQMHAINRQKAQMLYDAIDRSEGFYRGHAQADSRSLMNVTWRLPSEELEAEFVKQAKEAGLHELKGHRSVGGIRASIYNAMPIEGVRTLVEFMEHFRQKHA
;
A
#
# COMPACT_ATOMS: atom_id res chain seq x y z
N MET A 1 2.14 -27.74 -19.23
CA MET A 1 1.55 -27.08 -18.03
C MET A 1 2.12 -25.68 -17.99
N THR A 2 1.32 -24.66 -17.67
CA THR A 2 1.83 -23.29 -17.54
C THR A 2 2.55 -23.15 -16.21
N GLU A 3 3.84 -22.78 -16.23
CA GLU A 3 4.62 -22.54 -15.01
C GLU A 3 4.29 -21.16 -14.41
N ARG A 4 4.33 -21.06 -13.07
CA ARG A 4 4.09 -19.80 -12.36
C ARG A 4 5.35 -18.96 -12.37
N VAL A 5 5.26 -17.76 -12.92
CA VAL A 5 6.36 -16.78 -13.02
C VAL A 5 6.56 -15.98 -11.74
N PHE A 6 7.71 -15.32 -11.59
CA PHE A 6 7.90 -14.27 -10.58
C PHE A 6 7.33 -12.95 -11.10
N ASN A 7 6.25 -12.50 -10.48
CA ASN A 7 5.50 -11.32 -10.92
C ASN A 7 5.84 -10.10 -10.03
N PHE A 8 6.61 -9.15 -10.57
CA PHE A 8 7.03 -7.91 -9.90
C PHE A 8 6.04 -6.75 -10.08
N SER A 9 4.79 -7.05 -10.47
CA SER A 9 3.75 -6.05 -10.70
C SER A 9 3.57 -5.11 -9.50
N PRO A 10 3.47 -3.79 -9.75
CA PRO A 10 3.24 -2.78 -8.71
C PRO A 10 1.81 -2.77 -8.17
N GLY A 11 0.88 -3.53 -8.77
CA GLY A 11 -0.54 -3.51 -8.44
C GLY A 11 -1.42 -3.70 -9.68
N PRO A 12 -2.26 -4.76 -9.75
CA PRO A 12 -2.41 -5.83 -8.76
C PRO A 12 -1.13 -6.67 -8.62
N ALA A 13 -0.74 -6.93 -7.37
CA ALA A 13 0.50 -7.64 -7.04
C ALA A 13 0.32 -9.16 -6.97
N THR A 14 1.46 -9.87 -6.85
CA THR A 14 1.44 -11.30 -6.51
C THR A 14 0.79 -11.53 -5.14
N LEU A 15 0.09 -12.65 -4.98
CA LEU A 15 -0.50 -13.10 -3.72
C LEU A 15 0.23 -14.34 -3.19
N PRO A 16 0.21 -14.59 -1.86
CA PRO A 16 0.83 -15.78 -1.30
C PRO A 16 0.27 -17.04 -1.97
N LEU A 17 1.16 -17.93 -2.44
CA LEU A 17 0.75 -19.21 -3.04
C LEU A 17 -0.19 -20.04 -2.14
N PRO A 18 0.06 -20.23 -0.84
CA PRO A 18 -0.86 -21.00 0.00
C PRO A 18 -2.28 -20.40 0.07
N VAL A 19 -2.40 -19.07 0.06
CA VAL A 19 -3.70 -18.39 0.03
C VAL A 19 -4.43 -18.70 -1.28
N LEU A 20 -3.74 -18.62 -2.42
CA LEU A 20 -4.35 -18.93 -3.72
C LEU A 20 -4.79 -20.40 -3.83
N GLN A 21 -4.01 -21.32 -3.26
CA GLN A 21 -4.35 -22.75 -3.22
C GLN A 21 -5.61 -22.99 -2.38
N GLU A 22 -5.73 -22.34 -1.22
CA GLU A 22 -6.93 -22.45 -0.38
C GLU A 22 -8.15 -21.84 -1.08
N VAL A 23 -8.01 -20.69 -1.73
CA VAL A 23 -9.08 -20.08 -2.54
C VAL A 23 -9.51 -21.05 -3.64
N GLN A 24 -8.57 -21.65 -4.38
CA GLN A 24 -8.88 -22.62 -5.44
C GLN A 24 -9.67 -23.82 -4.90
N GLN A 25 -9.26 -24.38 -3.76
CA GLN A 25 -9.91 -25.53 -3.13
C GLN A 25 -11.34 -25.21 -2.68
N ASN A 26 -11.55 -24.01 -2.12
CA ASN A 26 -12.81 -23.62 -1.48
C ASN A 26 -13.74 -22.78 -2.36
N LEU A 27 -13.35 -22.46 -3.61
CA LEU A 27 -14.09 -21.52 -4.46
C LEU A 27 -15.51 -21.99 -4.76
N LEU A 28 -15.68 -23.28 -5.08
CA LEU A 28 -16.98 -23.83 -5.48
C LEU A 28 -17.89 -24.07 -4.27
N ALA A 29 -17.32 -24.41 -3.12
CA ALA A 29 -18.06 -24.62 -1.88
C ALA A 29 -17.17 -24.34 -0.68
N LEU A 30 -17.55 -23.36 0.14
CA LEU A 30 -16.89 -23.10 1.42
C LEU A 30 -17.12 -24.29 2.37
N PRO A 31 -16.08 -24.72 3.13
CA PRO A 31 -16.21 -25.80 4.11
C PRO A 31 -17.36 -25.56 5.10
N GLY A 32 -18.24 -26.54 5.26
CA GLY A 32 -19.38 -26.47 6.18
C GLY A 32 -20.57 -25.61 5.70
N VAL A 33 -20.45 -24.95 4.55
CA VAL A 33 -21.51 -24.06 4.00
C VAL A 33 -22.17 -24.69 2.77
N GLY A 34 -21.38 -25.36 1.91
CA GLY A 34 -21.89 -26.03 0.71
C GLY A 34 -22.20 -25.09 -0.47
N ALA A 35 -21.79 -23.83 -0.41
CA ALA A 35 -21.94 -22.83 -1.47
C ALA A 35 -20.68 -21.97 -1.61
N SER A 36 -20.50 -21.32 -2.76
CA SER A 36 -19.38 -20.42 -3.00
C SER A 36 -19.45 -19.17 -2.11
N ILE A 37 -18.31 -18.59 -1.75
CA ILE A 37 -18.21 -17.23 -1.18
C ILE A 37 -18.90 -16.17 -2.08
N LEU A 38 -19.02 -16.44 -3.38
CA LEU A 38 -19.69 -15.56 -4.34
C LEU A 38 -21.22 -15.64 -4.30
N GLU A 39 -21.77 -16.65 -3.64
CA GLU A 39 -23.21 -16.96 -3.66
C GLU A 39 -23.87 -16.78 -2.29
N ILE A 40 -23.09 -16.67 -1.21
CA ILE A 40 -23.63 -16.46 0.13
C ILE A 40 -24.02 -14.99 0.36
N SER A 41 -25.09 -14.79 1.13
CA SER A 41 -25.48 -13.45 1.57
C SER A 41 -24.40 -12.82 2.43
N HIS A 42 -24.14 -11.52 2.23
CA HIS A 42 -23.28 -10.71 3.10
C HIS A 42 -23.87 -10.51 4.52
N ARG A 43 -25.11 -10.94 4.74
CA ARG A 43 -25.77 -11.00 6.07
C ARG A 43 -25.81 -12.42 6.65
N SER A 44 -25.22 -13.39 5.96
CA SER A 44 -25.11 -14.74 6.51
C SER A 44 -24.10 -14.74 7.66
N LYS A 45 -24.34 -15.58 8.67
CA LYS A 45 -23.38 -15.77 9.78
C LYS A 45 -21.98 -16.11 9.29
N THR A 46 -21.87 -16.87 8.20
CA THR A 46 -20.60 -17.21 7.54
C THR A 46 -19.87 -15.96 7.07
N PHE A 47 -20.52 -15.06 6.33
CA PHE A 47 -19.83 -13.86 5.84
C PHE A 47 -19.53 -12.88 6.97
N GLU A 48 -20.42 -12.74 7.95
CA GLU A 48 -20.18 -11.92 9.15
C GLU A 48 -18.93 -12.40 9.91
N GLN A 49 -18.71 -13.71 10.00
CA GLN A 49 -17.49 -14.28 10.57
C GLN A 49 -16.25 -13.99 9.72
N ILE A 50 -16.36 -14.06 8.38
CA ILE A 50 -15.24 -13.76 7.47
C ILE A 50 -14.78 -12.30 7.64
N ILE A 51 -15.70 -11.34 7.61
CA ILE A 51 -15.35 -9.91 7.73
C ILE A 51 -14.87 -9.57 9.15
N ALA A 52 -15.47 -10.17 10.19
CA ALA A 52 -15.02 -10.00 11.56
C ALA A 52 -13.61 -10.58 11.77
N GLN A 53 -13.30 -11.74 11.17
CA GLN A 53 -11.96 -12.31 11.24
C GLN A 53 -10.93 -11.45 10.48
N ALA A 54 -11.31 -10.85 9.35
CA ALA A 54 -10.45 -9.90 8.62
C ALA A 54 -10.13 -8.68 9.50
N GLU A 55 -11.15 -8.09 10.14
CA GLU A 55 -11.00 -6.99 11.09
C GLU A 55 -10.07 -7.39 12.25
N GLU A 56 -10.34 -8.52 12.91
CA GLU A 56 -9.57 -9.00 14.05
C GLU A 56 -8.10 -9.28 13.69
N ASN A 57 -7.84 -9.87 12.52
CA ASN A 57 -6.48 -10.09 12.07
C ASN A 57 -5.72 -8.78 11.90
N ILE A 58 -6.35 -7.75 11.32
CA ILE A 58 -5.76 -6.42 11.15
C ILE A 58 -5.52 -5.78 12.53
N ARG A 59 -6.48 -5.87 13.45
CA ARG A 59 -6.34 -5.38 14.83
C ARG A 59 -5.14 -6.01 15.52
N ARG A 60 -4.98 -7.32 15.44
CA ARG A 60 -3.84 -8.04 16.02
C ARG A 60 -2.51 -7.69 15.37
N LEU A 61 -2.45 -7.60 14.05
CA LEU A 61 -1.22 -7.28 13.32
C LEU A 61 -0.71 -5.88 13.63
N LEU A 62 -1.61 -4.91 13.80
CA LEU A 62 -1.29 -3.50 14.03
C LEU A 62 -1.38 -3.08 15.51
N ASN A 63 -1.74 -4.01 16.40
CA ASN A 63 -1.98 -3.74 17.81
C ASN A 63 -2.97 -2.57 18.02
N LEU A 64 -4.10 -2.61 17.30
CA LEU A 64 -5.13 -1.56 17.36
C LEU A 64 -5.88 -1.59 18.68
N SER A 65 -6.07 -0.42 19.29
CA SER A 65 -7.03 -0.26 20.40
C SER A 65 -8.48 -0.26 19.90
N GLU A 66 -9.42 -0.33 20.84
CA GLU A 66 -10.87 -0.20 20.57
C GLU A 66 -11.25 1.18 20.01
N GLU A 67 -10.38 2.18 20.13
CA GLU A 67 -10.61 3.54 19.62
C GLU A 67 -10.51 3.64 18.10
N TYR A 68 -10.10 2.57 17.41
CA TYR A 68 -10.02 2.53 15.95
C TYR A 68 -11.09 1.61 15.37
N HIS A 69 -11.64 2.03 14.23
CA HIS A 69 -12.54 1.23 13.39
C HIS A 69 -11.80 0.76 12.15
N VAL A 70 -11.97 -0.52 11.79
CA VAL A 70 -11.45 -1.08 10.53
C VAL A 70 -12.62 -1.22 9.56
N LEU A 71 -12.54 -0.51 8.44
CA LEU A 71 -13.57 -0.46 7.41
C LEU A 71 -13.09 -1.12 6.12
N PHE A 72 -14.00 -1.78 5.42
CA PHE A 72 -13.79 -2.45 4.14
C PHE A 72 -14.63 -1.79 3.06
N LEU A 73 -14.05 -0.81 2.36
CA LEU A 73 -14.75 0.06 1.41
C LEU A 73 -14.45 -0.31 -0.04
N GLN A 74 -15.30 0.15 -0.96
CA GLN A 74 -15.07 0.08 -2.41
C GLN A 74 -14.45 1.39 -2.92
N GLY A 75 -14.17 1.48 -4.23
CA GLY A 75 -13.72 2.72 -4.89
C GLY A 75 -12.21 2.94 -4.92
N GLY A 76 -11.43 2.17 -4.17
CA GLY A 76 -9.96 2.26 -4.18
C GLY A 76 -9.42 3.45 -3.36
N ALA A 77 -8.10 3.50 -3.24
CA ALA A 77 -7.40 4.62 -2.58
C ALA A 77 -7.74 5.98 -3.23
N SER A 78 -7.98 6.00 -4.54
CA SER A 78 -8.40 7.22 -5.25
C SER A 78 -9.71 7.80 -4.75
N LEU A 79 -10.69 6.97 -4.32
CA LEU A 79 -11.91 7.50 -3.70
C LEU A 79 -11.59 8.12 -2.34
N GLN A 80 -10.61 7.58 -1.61
CA GLN A 80 -10.18 8.14 -0.32
C GLN A 80 -9.48 9.50 -0.48
N PHE A 81 -8.84 9.76 -1.63
CA PHE A 81 -8.30 11.08 -1.95
C PHE A 81 -9.36 12.18 -1.90
N SER A 82 -10.61 11.87 -2.26
CA SER A 82 -11.74 12.79 -2.16
C SER A 82 -12.50 12.63 -0.84
N GLN A 83 -12.73 11.39 -0.37
CA GLN A 83 -13.57 11.13 0.81
C GLN A 83 -12.97 11.67 2.11
N VAL A 84 -11.64 11.64 2.27
CA VAL A 84 -10.97 12.23 3.43
C VAL A 84 -11.21 13.75 3.51
N PRO A 85 -10.84 14.56 2.50
CA PRO A 85 -11.06 16.00 2.59
C PRO A 85 -12.56 16.39 2.59
N MET A 86 -13.43 15.61 1.95
CA MET A 86 -14.89 15.80 2.11
C MET A 86 -15.34 15.65 3.57
N SER A 87 -14.70 14.75 4.32
CA SER A 87 -15.08 14.45 5.71
C SER A 87 -14.48 15.43 6.72
N PHE A 88 -13.28 15.94 6.48
CA PHE A 88 -12.52 16.69 7.51
C PHE A 88 -12.10 18.09 7.11
N LEU A 89 -12.02 18.39 5.80
CA LEU A 89 -11.57 19.69 5.30
C LEU A 89 -12.74 20.58 4.87
N ARG A 90 -13.70 20.01 4.13
CA ARG A 90 -14.83 20.76 3.54
C ARG A 90 -15.61 21.53 4.61
N GLY A 91 -15.70 22.84 4.44
CA GLY A 91 -16.48 23.71 5.32
C GLY A 91 -15.92 23.86 6.74
N SER A 92 -14.71 23.33 7.02
CA SER A 92 -14.08 23.42 8.35
C SER A 92 -13.61 24.83 8.72
N GLY A 93 -13.42 25.71 7.72
CA GLY A 93 -12.79 27.03 7.90
C GLY A 93 -11.30 26.96 8.28
N ARG A 94 -10.69 25.78 8.19
CA ARG A 94 -9.29 25.47 8.49
C ARG A 94 -8.62 24.85 7.26
N SER A 95 -7.30 24.74 7.28
CA SER A 95 -6.54 24.10 6.19
C SER A 95 -6.15 22.65 6.49
N ALA A 96 -5.86 21.87 5.45
CA ALA A 96 -5.16 20.60 5.57
C ALA A 96 -3.71 20.72 5.08
N ASP A 97 -2.77 20.09 5.78
CA ASP A 97 -1.36 20.10 5.38
C ASP A 97 -1.03 18.83 4.57
N TYR A 98 -0.22 18.97 3.52
CA TYR A 98 0.18 17.88 2.62
C TYR A 98 1.70 17.83 2.45
N ILE A 99 2.27 16.63 2.62
CA ILE A 99 3.67 16.32 2.30
C ILE A 99 3.71 15.62 0.94
N VAL A 100 4.24 16.30 -0.08
CA VAL A 100 4.20 15.83 -1.48
C VAL A 100 5.51 15.13 -1.84
N THR A 101 5.55 13.82 -1.62
CA THR A 101 6.72 12.98 -1.92
C THR A 101 6.73 12.37 -3.30
N GLY A 102 5.62 12.38 -4.05
CA GLY A 102 5.62 11.81 -5.39
C GLY A 102 4.29 11.90 -6.10
N SER A 103 4.04 10.89 -6.95
CA SER A 103 2.90 10.90 -7.87
C SER A 103 1.57 10.63 -7.18
N TRP A 104 1.53 9.82 -6.11
CA TRP A 104 0.30 9.54 -5.39
C TRP A 104 -0.07 10.68 -4.44
N ALA A 105 0.91 11.25 -3.74
CA ALA A 105 0.71 12.42 -2.89
C ALA A 105 0.16 13.62 -3.69
N LYS A 106 0.65 13.85 -4.92
CA LYS A 106 0.10 14.86 -5.83
C LYS A 106 -1.37 14.65 -6.19
N ARG A 107 -1.77 13.39 -6.38
CA ARG A 107 -3.16 13.06 -6.73
C ARG A 107 -4.08 13.25 -5.53
N ALA A 108 -3.63 12.87 -4.34
CA ALA A 108 -4.35 13.15 -3.09
C ALA A 108 -4.53 14.67 -2.86
N LEU A 109 -3.46 15.44 -3.05
CA LEU A 109 -3.49 16.90 -2.96
C LEU A 109 -4.50 17.52 -3.94
N ALA A 110 -4.51 17.07 -5.19
CA ALA A 110 -5.37 17.63 -6.23
C ALA A 110 -6.87 17.43 -5.94
N GLU A 111 -7.25 16.34 -5.27
CA GLU A 111 -8.63 16.14 -4.82
C GLU A 111 -8.96 17.01 -3.61
N ALA A 112 -8.04 17.14 -2.64
CA ALA A 112 -8.25 17.97 -1.46
C ALA A 112 -8.39 19.47 -1.77
N GLN A 113 -7.69 19.96 -2.80
CA GLN A 113 -7.83 21.34 -3.30
C GLN A 113 -9.25 21.67 -3.77
N ARG A 114 -10.08 20.67 -4.09
CA ARG A 114 -11.47 20.87 -4.48
C ARG A 114 -12.39 21.07 -3.28
N GLU A 115 -11.92 20.72 -2.09
CA GLU A 115 -12.72 20.61 -0.88
C GLU A 115 -12.46 21.72 0.13
N GLY A 116 -11.28 22.36 0.07
CA GLY A 116 -10.97 23.51 0.91
C GLY A 116 -9.51 23.94 0.81
N ASP A 117 -9.07 24.75 1.78
CA ASP A 117 -7.72 25.29 1.81
C ASP A 117 -6.70 24.19 2.12
N VAL A 118 -5.66 24.10 1.30
CA VAL A 118 -4.55 23.17 1.52
C VAL A 118 -3.23 23.92 1.59
N ARG A 119 -2.33 23.44 2.45
CA ARG A 119 -0.94 23.90 2.53
C ARG A 119 -0.02 22.76 2.13
N VAL A 120 0.84 23.01 1.15
CA VAL A 120 1.94 22.08 0.85
C VAL A 120 3.09 22.43 1.79
N VAL A 121 3.28 21.61 2.82
CA VAL A 121 4.29 21.85 3.87
C VAL A 121 5.68 21.35 3.47
N TRP A 122 5.75 20.50 2.45
CA TRP A 122 6.99 20.08 1.79
C TRP A 122 6.65 19.45 0.41
N ASP A 123 7.49 19.71 -0.61
CA ASP A 123 7.36 19.13 -1.96
C ASP A 123 8.72 18.66 -2.48
N GLY A 124 8.83 17.36 -2.76
CA GLY A 124 10.05 16.72 -3.26
C GLY A 124 10.38 17.05 -4.71
N LYS A 125 9.64 17.96 -5.37
CA LYS A 125 9.85 18.34 -6.78
C LYS A 125 11.29 18.73 -7.10
N GLY A 126 11.92 19.50 -6.21
CA GLY A 126 13.28 20.01 -6.39
C GLY A 126 14.32 18.89 -6.53
N ASP A 127 14.09 17.78 -5.83
CA ASP A 127 14.96 16.59 -5.83
C ASP A 127 14.46 15.50 -6.78
N ASN A 128 13.58 15.85 -7.74
CA ASN A 128 12.91 14.91 -8.63
C ASN A 128 12.22 13.75 -7.89
N TYR A 129 11.68 14.02 -6.69
CA TYR A 129 11.05 13.04 -5.84
C TYR A 129 11.94 11.83 -5.53
N SER A 130 13.22 12.07 -5.22
CA SER A 130 14.20 11.03 -4.88
C SER A 130 14.34 10.79 -3.37
N ARG A 131 13.68 11.57 -2.52
CA ARG A 131 13.75 11.43 -1.07
C ARG A 131 12.45 11.81 -0.36
N VAL A 132 12.34 11.42 0.90
CA VAL A 132 11.35 11.96 1.86
C VAL A 132 11.93 13.19 2.59
N PRO A 133 11.10 14.03 3.23
CA PRO A 133 11.62 15.11 4.07
C PRO A 133 12.44 14.58 5.24
N GLN A 134 13.48 15.32 5.60
CA GLN A 134 14.26 15.11 6.83
C GLN A 134 13.56 15.76 8.03
N PRO A 135 13.89 15.34 9.27
CA PRO A 135 13.41 16.03 10.47
C PRO A 135 13.67 17.54 10.41
N GLY A 136 12.63 18.34 10.67
CA GLY A 136 12.70 19.81 10.65
C GLY A 136 12.46 20.48 9.29
N GLU A 137 12.39 19.74 8.18
CA GLU A 137 12.06 20.32 6.86
C GLU A 137 10.56 20.57 6.65
N VAL A 138 9.72 20.05 7.55
CA VAL A 138 8.26 20.17 7.48
C VAL A 138 7.78 21.12 8.57
N GLN A 139 7.01 22.14 8.18
CA GLN A 139 6.41 23.11 9.11
C GLN A 139 4.88 22.97 9.13
N ILE A 140 4.40 22.18 10.09
CA ILE A 140 2.97 21.90 10.28
C ILE A 140 2.24 23.10 10.89
N ASP A 141 1.04 23.41 10.37
CA ASP A 141 0.10 24.30 11.06
C ASP A 141 -0.48 23.59 12.29
N PRO A 142 -0.29 24.08 13.52
CA PRO A 142 -0.95 23.50 14.69
C PRO A 142 -2.49 23.56 14.60
N ARG A 143 -3.03 24.36 13.67
CA ARG A 143 -4.47 24.46 13.39
C ARG A 143 -4.87 23.69 12.12
N ALA A 144 -4.02 22.90 11.49
CA ALA A 144 -4.45 22.06 10.36
C ALA A 144 -5.47 21.01 10.82
N VAL A 145 -6.45 20.66 9.97
CA VAL A 145 -7.44 19.60 10.29
C VAL A 145 -6.80 18.21 10.28
N TYR A 146 -5.78 18.02 9.46
CA TYR A 146 -4.93 16.84 9.41
C TYR A 146 -3.65 17.15 8.63
N VAL A 147 -2.66 16.25 8.75
CA VAL A 147 -1.49 16.20 7.86
C VAL A 147 -1.57 14.94 7.01
N HIS A 148 -1.62 15.09 5.69
CA HIS A 148 -1.62 13.98 4.75
C HIS A 148 -0.21 13.66 4.24
N PHE A 149 0.12 12.37 4.23
CA PHE A 149 1.32 11.87 3.58
C PHE A 149 1.07 10.51 2.91
N THR A 150 1.93 10.17 1.97
CA THR A 150 2.01 8.83 1.36
C THR A 150 3.22 8.11 1.94
N SER A 151 3.01 7.05 2.71
CA SER A 151 4.09 6.33 3.41
C SER A 151 5.12 5.73 2.45
N ASN A 152 4.66 5.24 1.29
CA ASN A 152 5.50 4.65 0.26
C ASN A 152 5.03 5.07 -1.15
N GLU A 153 5.87 5.84 -1.86
CA GLU A 153 5.60 6.28 -3.23
C GLU A 153 6.03 5.21 -4.24
N THR A 154 5.07 4.39 -4.66
CA THR A 154 5.28 3.22 -5.54
C THR A 154 5.97 3.52 -6.86
N ILE A 155 5.79 4.72 -7.41
CA ILE A 155 6.33 5.10 -8.72
C ILE A 155 7.79 5.54 -8.60
N GLN A 156 8.09 6.33 -7.57
CA GLN A 156 9.42 6.87 -7.32
C GLN A 156 10.32 5.86 -6.59
N GLY A 157 9.74 4.92 -5.85
CA GLY A 157 10.51 3.97 -5.05
C GLY A 157 11.12 4.61 -3.80
N ILE A 158 10.38 5.52 -3.16
CA ILE A 158 10.78 6.13 -1.90
C ILE A 158 9.77 5.82 -0.78
N GLN A 159 10.26 5.69 0.45
CA GLN A 159 9.44 5.33 1.61
C GLN A 159 9.88 6.11 2.86
N PHE A 160 8.90 6.47 3.68
CA PHE A 160 9.13 6.95 5.03
C PHE A 160 9.57 5.79 5.93
N ALA A 161 10.82 5.87 6.42
CA ALA A 161 11.32 4.91 7.41
C ALA A 161 10.56 5.01 8.74
N THR A 162 10.16 6.23 9.12
CA THR A 162 9.35 6.54 10.30
C THR A 162 8.31 7.61 9.96
N GLU A 163 7.25 7.70 10.77
CA GLU A 163 6.17 8.64 10.57
C GLU A 163 6.62 10.10 10.75
N PRO A 164 6.14 11.04 9.90
CA PRO A 164 6.47 12.45 10.04
C PRO A 164 5.92 13.02 11.35
N GLU A 165 6.70 13.90 11.99
CA GLU A 165 6.31 14.57 13.24
C GLU A 165 5.27 15.66 12.99
N THR A 166 4.13 15.58 13.67
CA THR A 166 2.98 16.48 13.45
C THR A 166 2.42 17.13 14.71
N GLY A 167 3.09 16.94 15.85
CA GLY A 167 2.54 17.34 17.15
C GLY A 167 1.18 16.68 17.40
N ASP A 168 0.18 17.49 17.76
CA ASP A 168 -1.18 17.02 18.05
C ASP A 168 -2.09 16.91 16.80
N VAL A 169 -1.61 17.33 15.62
CA VAL A 169 -2.40 17.28 14.39
C VAL A 169 -2.44 15.83 13.88
N PRO A 170 -3.63 15.27 13.60
CA PRO A 170 -3.75 13.87 13.22
C PRO A 170 -3.11 13.58 11.85
N LEU A 171 -2.39 12.46 11.76
CA LEU A 171 -1.88 11.96 10.49
C LEU A 171 -2.97 11.25 9.68
N VAL A 172 -3.05 11.57 8.40
CA VAL A 172 -3.77 10.81 7.39
C VAL A 172 -2.76 10.18 6.43
N CYS A 173 -2.81 8.85 6.28
CA CYS A 173 -1.81 8.12 5.53
C CYS A 173 -2.40 7.32 4.36
N ASP A 174 -1.88 7.55 3.15
CA ASP A 174 -1.96 6.54 2.08
C ASP A 174 -0.88 5.48 2.31
N ALA A 175 -1.30 4.33 2.84
CA ALA A 175 -0.44 3.18 3.11
C ALA A 175 -0.53 2.11 2.02
N SER A 176 -1.17 2.39 0.87
CA SER A 176 -1.57 1.35 -0.09
C SER A 176 -0.45 0.36 -0.44
N SER A 177 0.78 0.83 -0.66
CA SER A 177 1.91 -0.03 -1.09
C SER A 177 2.79 -0.58 0.02
N ASP A 178 2.56 -0.25 1.27
CA ASP A 178 3.36 -0.80 2.39
C ASP A 178 2.52 -1.18 3.62
N PHE A 179 1.19 -1.13 3.51
CA PHE A 179 0.27 -1.56 4.55
C PHE A 179 0.57 -3.00 4.99
N LEU A 180 0.70 -3.22 6.29
CA LEU A 180 1.10 -4.51 6.89
C LEU A 180 2.45 -5.06 6.40
N SER A 181 3.38 -4.22 5.95
CA SER A 181 4.75 -4.64 5.61
C SER A 181 5.73 -4.60 6.79
N ARG A 182 5.41 -3.77 7.79
CA ARG A 182 6.20 -3.55 9.00
C ARG A 182 5.30 -3.10 10.16
N PRO A 183 5.74 -3.22 11.42
CA PRO A 183 5.11 -2.55 12.54
C PRO A 183 5.10 -1.03 12.33
N ILE A 184 4.03 -0.39 12.79
CA ILE A 184 3.84 1.07 12.80
C ILE A 184 3.26 1.49 14.15
N ASP A 185 3.54 2.71 14.58
CA ASP A 185 2.89 3.29 15.77
C ASP A 185 1.53 3.89 15.37
N VAL A 186 0.48 3.06 15.42
CA VAL A 186 -0.86 3.47 14.96
C VAL A 186 -1.42 4.65 15.76
N LYS A 187 -0.97 4.87 17.01
CA LYS A 187 -1.49 5.96 17.86
C LYS A 187 -1.30 7.34 17.26
N ARG A 188 -0.31 7.51 16.38
CA ARG A 188 -0.01 8.77 15.68
C ARG A 188 -0.99 9.07 14.54
N TYR A 189 -1.74 8.07 14.09
CA TYR A 189 -2.62 8.19 12.94
C TYR A 189 -4.04 8.53 13.36
N GLY A 190 -4.63 9.54 12.74
CA GLY A 190 -6.09 9.71 12.77
C GLY A 190 -6.78 8.79 11.77
N LEU A 191 -6.17 8.62 10.59
CA LEU A 191 -6.69 7.77 9.53
C LEU A 191 -5.58 7.13 8.69
N ILE A 192 -5.72 5.84 8.41
CA ILE A 192 -4.90 5.11 7.44
C ILE A 192 -5.82 4.55 6.36
N TYR A 193 -5.46 4.65 5.09
CA TYR A 193 -6.16 3.91 4.04
C TYR A 193 -5.20 3.18 3.12
N ALA A 194 -5.64 2.03 2.62
CA ALA A 194 -4.87 1.19 1.72
C ALA A 194 -5.78 0.48 0.71
N GLY A 195 -5.57 0.76 -0.58
CA GLY A 195 -6.10 -0.12 -1.64
C GLY A 195 -5.42 -1.47 -1.56
N ALA A 196 -6.18 -2.55 -1.38
CA ALA A 196 -5.63 -3.86 -1.01
C ALA A 196 -4.71 -4.47 -2.08
N GLN A 197 -4.87 -4.08 -3.36
CA GLN A 197 -4.25 -4.71 -4.53
C GLN A 197 -2.72 -4.65 -4.59
N LYS A 198 -2.07 -3.90 -3.71
CA LYS A 198 -0.61 -3.79 -3.71
C LYS A 198 0.02 -4.79 -2.73
N ASN A 199 -0.30 -4.72 -1.44
CA ASN A 199 0.46 -5.49 -0.45
C ASN A 199 -0.35 -6.55 0.32
N VAL A 200 -1.69 -6.48 0.33
CA VAL A 200 -2.52 -7.24 1.30
C VAL A 200 -3.74 -7.95 0.71
N GLY A 201 -3.93 -7.93 -0.61
CA GLY A 201 -5.09 -8.56 -1.20
C GLY A 201 -5.28 -8.26 -2.69
N PRO A 202 -6.47 -8.56 -3.22
CA PRO A 202 -6.83 -8.27 -4.61
C PRO A 202 -7.36 -6.83 -4.76
N ALA A 203 -7.50 -6.38 -6.01
CA ALA A 203 -8.26 -5.15 -6.29
C ALA A 203 -9.74 -5.33 -5.98
N GLY A 204 -10.40 -4.23 -5.61
CA GLY A 204 -11.84 -4.18 -5.34
C GLY A 204 -12.22 -3.90 -3.88
N VAL A 205 -11.26 -3.95 -2.95
CA VAL A 205 -11.46 -3.54 -1.56
C VAL A 205 -10.38 -2.56 -1.10
N THR A 206 -10.79 -1.58 -0.31
CA THR A 206 -9.93 -0.58 0.34
C THR A 206 -10.12 -0.72 1.83
N ILE A 207 -9.03 -0.94 2.55
CA ILE A 207 -9.06 -0.93 4.01
C ILE A 207 -8.90 0.51 4.47
N VAL A 208 -9.75 0.94 5.40
CA VAL A 208 -9.61 2.22 6.10
C VAL A 208 -9.59 1.95 7.60
N ILE A 209 -8.59 2.47 8.30
CA ILE A 209 -8.51 2.47 9.75
C ILE A 209 -8.72 3.90 10.19
N ILE A 210 -9.75 4.18 10.97
CA ILE A 210 -10.12 5.54 11.39
C ILE A 210 -10.31 5.59 12.91
N ARG A 211 -9.74 6.61 13.55
CA ARG A 211 -9.88 6.85 14.98
C ARG A 211 -11.24 7.43 15.32
N GLN A 212 -11.81 7.03 16.45
CA GLN A 212 -13.16 7.35 16.90
C GLN A 212 -13.42 8.87 16.95
N ASP A 213 -12.49 9.67 17.43
CA ASP A 213 -12.60 11.13 17.52
C ASP A 213 -12.68 11.81 16.15
N LEU A 214 -12.02 11.27 15.11
CA LEU A 214 -12.19 11.73 13.74
C LEU A 214 -13.54 11.30 13.18
N LEU A 215 -13.99 10.09 13.48
CA LEU A 215 -15.29 9.58 13.04
C LEU A 215 -16.46 10.45 13.54
N GLU A 216 -16.34 10.99 14.76
CA GLU A 216 -17.31 11.92 15.36
C GLU A 216 -17.38 13.27 14.64
N GLN A 217 -16.29 13.69 13.98
CA GLN A 217 -16.20 14.96 13.24
C GLN A 217 -16.81 14.90 11.83
N VAL A 218 -17.19 13.72 11.33
CA VAL A 218 -17.76 13.58 9.99
C VAL A 218 -19.08 14.37 9.87
N PRO A 219 -19.28 15.22 8.87
CA PRO A 219 -20.49 16.04 8.80
C PRO A 219 -21.71 15.23 8.34
N ASP A 220 -22.90 15.59 8.84
CA ASP A 220 -24.15 14.88 8.57
C ASP A 220 -24.70 15.07 7.15
N ASN A 221 -24.17 16.04 6.40
CA ASN A 221 -24.64 16.39 5.06
C ASN A 221 -23.92 15.64 3.92
N LEU A 222 -23.03 14.67 4.24
CA LEU A 222 -22.42 13.84 3.21
C LEU A 222 -23.42 12.82 2.65
N PRO A 223 -23.34 12.50 1.34
CA PRO A 223 -24.04 11.34 0.79
C PRO A 223 -23.71 10.08 1.62
N THR A 224 -24.72 9.25 1.89
CA THR A 224 -24.60 8.11 2.81
C THR A 224 -23.40 7.20 2.54
N MET A 225 -23.10 6.91 1.25
CA MET A 225 -21.98 6.04 0.87
C MET A 225 -20.60 6.68 1.04
N LEU A 226 -20.52 8.00 1.20
CA LEU A 226 -19.28 8.75 1.43
C LEU A 226 -19.08 9.11 2.92
N ASN A 227 -20.01 8.72 3.79
CA ASN A 227 -19.95 8.98 5.23
C ASN A 227 -19.28 7.81 5.96
N TYR A 228 -18.09 8.02 6.54
CA TYR A 228 -17.37 6.98 7.29
C TYR A 228 -18.15 6.44 8.50
N ARG A 229 -18.98 7.28 9.16
CA ARG A 229 -19.78 6.88 10.32
C ARG A 229 -20.77 5.79 9.95
N VAL A 230 -21.43 5.92 8.80
CA VAL A 230 -22.37 4.90 8.30
C VAL A 230 -21.68 3.55 8.10
N HIS A 231 -20.47 3.57 7.54
CA HIS A 231 -19.67 2.36 7.35
C HIS A 231 -19.25 1.74 8.69
N ALA A 232 -18.85 2.54 9.66
CA ALA A 232 -18.49 2.07 11.00
C ALA A 232 -19.70 1.47 11.74
N GLU A 233 -20.82 2.19 11.81
CA GLU A 233 -22.08 1.76 12.45
C GLU A 233 -22.59 0.42 11.90
N HIS A 234 -22.42 0.20 10.60
CA HIS A 234 -22.88 -1.02 9.92
C HIS A 234 -21.78 -2.05 9.72
N ARG A 235 -20.59 -1.85 10.33
CA ARG A 235 -19.43 -2.74 10.22
C ARG A 235 -19.05 -3.08 8.77
N SER A 236 -19.06 -2.06 7.90
CA SER A 236 -18.85 -2.15 6.45
C SER A 236 -19.88 -2.98 5.67
N LEU A 237 -21.02 -3.28 6.30
CA LEU A 237 -22.12 -4.02 5.69
C LEU A 237 -23.32 -3.09 5.41
N TYR A 238 -23.15 -1.78 5.22
CA TYR A 238 -24.30 -0.91 4.92
C TYR A 238 -25.00 -1.33 3.61
N ASN A 239 -24.22 -1.47 2.54
CA ASN A 239 -24.64 -2.07 1.27
C ASN A 239 -23.89 -3.40 1.03
N THR A 240 -24.08 -4.03 -0.13
CA THR A 240 -23.35 -5.24 -0.50
C THR A 240 -21.84 -4.97 -0.62
N PRO A 241 -20.99 -5.57 0.25
CA PRO A 241 -19.54 -5.38 0.21
C PRO A 241 -18.89 -6.26 -0.87
N PRO A 242 -17.61 -6.03 -1.21
CA PRO A 242 -16.87 -6.88 -2.15
C PRO A 242 -16.48 -8.21 -1.47
N VAL A 243 -17.44 -9.12 -1.30
CA VAL A 243 -17.33 -10.33 -0.47
C VAL A 243 -16.09 -11.18 -0.75
N PHE A 244 -15.75 -11.37 -2.02
CA PHE A 244 -14.59 -12.17 -2.41
C PHE A 244 -13.26 -11.48 -2.07
N ALA A 245 -13.19 -10.16 -2.24
CA ALA A 245 -11.99 -9.39 -1.93
C ALA A 245 -11.73 -9.36 -0.42
N VAL A 246 -12.79 -9.18 0.39
CA VAL A 246 -12.71 -9.27 1.86
C VAL A 246 -12.28 -10.65 2.31
N TYR A 247 -12.83 -11.72 1.71
CA TYR A 247 -12.39 -13.09 1.98
C TYR A 247 -10.90 -13.31 1.72
N ILE A 248 -10.37 -12.81 0.59
CA ILE A 248 -8.92 -12.93 0.31
C ILE A 248 -8.10 -12.10 1.30
N VAL A 249 -8.53 -10.90 1.67
CA VAL A 249 -7.85 -10.10 2.72
C VAL A 249 -7.82 -10.85 4.05
N MET A 250 -8.91 -11.50 4.44
CA MET A 250 -8.96 -12.37 5.63
C MET A 250 -7.90 -13.47 5.56
N LEU A 251 -7.78 -14.18 4.44
CA LEU A 251 -6.79 -15.23 4.25
C LEU A 251 -5.34 -14.71 4.25
N VAL A 252 -5.08 -13.56 3.60
CA VAL A 252 -3.73 -12.96 3.56
C VAL A 252 -3.31 -12.48 4.95
N THR A 253 -4.21 -11.84 5.69
CA THR A 253 -3.91 -11.40 7.06
C THR A 253 -3.75 -12.57 8.02
N ARG A 254 -4.49 -13.67 7.83
CA ARG A 254 -4.25 -14.93 8.55
C ARG A 254 -2.87 -15.52 8.23
N TRP A 255 -2.48 -15.53 6.94
CA TRP A 255 -1.15 -15.98 6.53
C TRP A 255 -0.02 -15.16 7.18
N LEU A 256 -0.18 -13.83 7.27
CA LEU A 256 0.77 -12.98 7.99
C LEU A 256 0.90 -13.38 9.47
N LEU A 257 -0.22 -13.66 10.14
CA LEU A 257 -0.22 -14.05 11.55
C LEU A 257 0.35 -15.45 11.77
N GLU A 258 -0.16 -16.44 11.04
CA GLU A 258 0.04 -17.86 11.34
C GLU A 258 1.24 -18.48 10.63
N ASN A 259 1.54 -18.06 9.39
CA ASN A 259 2.64 -18.63 8.61
C ASN A 259 3.92 -17.79 8.69
N ILE A 260 3.80 -16.46 8.77
CA ILE A 260 4.95 -15.56 8.86
C ILE A 260 5.32 -15.28 10.32
N GLY A 261 4.35 -15.25 11.24
CA GLY A 261 4.58 -14.92 12.65
C GLY A 261 4.47 -13.42 12.96
N GLY A 262 3.73 -12.66 12.15
CA GLY A 262 3.44 -11.25 12.37
C GLY A 262 4.34 -10.27 11.62
N LEU A 263 4.15 -8.97 11.90
CA LEU A 263 4.76 -7.88 11.12
C LEU A 263 6.26 -7.71 11.34
N GLU A 264 6.79 -8.05 12.52
CA GLU A 264 8.25 -8.01 12.77
C GLU A 264 9.02 -8.97 11.85
N GLN A 265 8.50 -10.20 11.72
CA GLN A 265 9.11 -11.20 10.84
C GLN A 265 8.95 -10.82 9.37
N MET A 266 7.76 -10.32 8.98
CA MET A 266 7.56 -9.81 7.63
C MET A 266 8.50 -8.65 7.30
N HIS A 267 8.71 -7.73 8.25
CA HIS A 267 9.64 -6.62 8.09
C HIS A 267 11.08 -7.11 7.88
N ALA A 268 11.53 -8.10 8.66
CA ALA A 268 12.85 -8.70 8.48
C ALA A 268 13.02 -9.32 7.08
N ILE A 269 12.02 -10.07 6.60
CA ILE A 269 12.01 -10.65 5.25
C ILE A 269 12.05 -9.55 4.18
N ASN A 270 11.24 -8.51 4.33
CA ASN A 270 11.18 -7.40 3.39
C ASN A 270 12.50 -6.61 3.33
N ARG A 271 13.16 -6.38 4.48
CA ARG A 271 14.50 -5.78 4.51
C ARG A 271 15.53 -6.64 3.80
N GLN A 272 15.50 -7.95 4.01
CA GLN A 272 16.43 -8.87 3.33
C GLN A 272 16.23 -8.81 1.81
N LYS A 273 15.00 -8.88 1.31
CA LYS A 273 14.68 -8.74 -0.12
C LYS A 273 15.19 -7.41 -0.69
N ALA A 274 14.87 -6.31 -0.03
CA ALA A 274 15.28 -4.98 -0.48
C ALA A 274 16.82 -4.84 -0.49
N GLN A 275 17.49 -5.31 0.56
CA GLN A 275 18.95 -5.26 0.67
C GLN A 275 19.63 -5.99 -0.50
N MET A 276 19.14 -7.18 -0.89
CA MET A 276 19.70 -7.94 -2.01
C MET A 276 19.67 -7.14 -3.32
N LEU A 277 18.58 -6.43 -3.61
CA LEU A 277 18.47 -5.62 -4.82
C LEU A 277 19.29 -4.34 -4.73
N TYR A 278 19.25 -3.64 -3.60
CA TYR A 278 20.04 -2.43 -3.43
C TYR A 278 21.55 -2.71 -3.44
N ASP A 279 22.01 -3.82 -2.87
CA ASP A 279 23.41 -4.26 -2.98
C ASP A 279 23.82 -4.51 -4.44
N ALA A 280 22.95 -5.15 -5.23
CA ALA A 280 23.20 -5.39 -6.65
C ALA A 280 23.26 -4.08 -7.46
N ILE A 281 22.44 -3.09 -7.09
CA ILE A 281 22.47 -1.75 -7.69
C ILE A 281 23.76 -1.02 -7.30
N ASP A 282 24.09 -0.98 -6.01
CA ASP A 282 25.20 -0.19 -5.46
C ASP A 282 26.58 -0.71 -5.90
N ARG A 283 26.70 -2.03 -6.09
CA ARG A 283 27.94 -2.68 -6.55
C ARG A 283 28.08 -2.72 -8.07
N SER A 284 27.14 -2.12 -8.81
CA SER A 284 27.11 -2.17 -10.27
C SER A 284 28.02 -1.15 -10.97
N GLU A 285 28.83 -0.41 -10.22
CA GLU A 285 29.73 0.65 -10.74
C GLU A 285 28.99 1.68 -11.61
N GLY A 286 27.73 1.98 -11.26
CA GLY A 286 26.90 2.96 -11.97
C GLY A 286 26.17 2.43 -13.21
N PHE A 287 26.32 1.15 -13.53
CA PHE A 287 25.52 0.50 -14.59
C PHE A 287 24.02 0.53 -14.24
N TYR A 288 23.68 0.13 -13.01
CA TYR A 288 22.36 0.33 -12.42
C TYR A 288 22.39 1.56 -11.52
N ARG A 289 21.47 2.50 -11.76
CA ARG A 289 21.40 3.76 -10.98
C ARG A 289 20.05 3.84 -10.30
N GLY A 290 20.03 3.63 -8.97
CA GLY A 290 18.83 3.77 -8.15
C GLY A 290 18.26 5.19 -8.23
N HIS A 291 16.94 5.32 -8.27
CA HIS A 291 16.28 6.64 -8.27
C HIS A 291 16.27 7.27 -6.88
N ALA A 292 15.98 6.47 -5.85
CA ALA A 292 15.89 6.93 -4.47
C ALA A 292 17.26 7.18 -3.84
N GLN A 293 17.36 8.27 -3.07
CA GLN A 293 18.47 8.50 -2.14
C GLN A 293 18.48 7.41 -1.07
N ALA A 294 19.67 7.07 -0.57
CA ALA A 294 19.90 5.88 0.23
C ALA A 294 19.02 5.79 1.49
N ASP A 295 18.80 6.92 2.16
CA ASP A 295 18.00 7.04 3.39
C ASP A 295 16.49 7.02 3.16
N SER A 296 16.07 7.12 1.90
CA SER A 296 14.67 7.20 1.48
C SER A 296 14.25 6.00 0.65
N ARG A 297 15.14 5.01 0.49
CA ARG A 297 14.91 3.80 -0.29
C ARG A 297 13.71 3.02 0.22
N SER A 298 12.78 2.76 -0.69
CA SER A 298 11.61 1.93 -0.39
C SER A 298 11.98 0.46 -0.27
N LEU A 299 11.40 -0.20 0.73
CA LEU A 299 11.51 -1.66 0.90
C LEU A 299 10.53 -2.44 0.02
N MET A 300 9.58 -1.77 -0.62
CA MET A 300 8.45 -2.40 -1.33
C MET A 300 8.58 -2.29 -2.85
N ASN A 301 9.09 -1.16 -3.33
CA ASN A 301 9.28 -0.83 -4.74
C ASN A 301 10.69 -0.27 -4.92
N VAL A 302 11.54 -1.02 -5.62
CA VAL A 302 12.91 -0.65 -5.95
C VAL A 302 12.94 -0.15 -7.39
N THR A 303 13.44 1.05 -7.62
CA THR A 303 13.42 1.74 -8.93
C THR A 303 14.84 2.12 -9.35
N TRP A 304 15.20 1.81 -10.59
CA TRP A 304 16.53 2.14 -11.13
C TRP A 304 16.51 2.34 -12.64
N ARG A 305 17.55 3.00 -13.14
CA ARG A 305 17.81 3.23 -14.58
C ARG A 305 19.02 2.43 -15.03
N LEU A 306 19.07 2.13 -16.32
CA LEU A 306 20.26 1.57 -17.01
C LEU A 306 20.95 2.68 -17.83
N PRO A 307 22.14 2.44 -18.44
CA PRO A 307 22.84 3.48 -19.20
C PRO A 307 22.04 4.10 -20.37
N SER A 308 21.08 3.36 -20.95
CA SER A 308 20.19 3.87 -22.00
C SER A 308 18.81 3.19 -21.97
N GLU A 309 17.81 3.81 -22.63
CA GLU A 309 16.45 3.25 -22.70
C GLU A 309 16.37 1.99 -23.58
N GLU A 310 17.28 1.84 -24.54
CA GLU A 310 17.42 0.60 -25.33
C GLU A 310 17.84 -0.55 -24.43
N LEU A 311 18.78 -0.33 -23.51
CA LEU A 311 19.19 -1.35 -22.52
C LEU A 311 18.07 -1.64 -21.53
N GLU A 312 17.26 -0.66 -21.13
CA GLU A 312 16.08 -0.90 -20.29
C GLU A 312 15.04 -1.78 -21.01
N ALA A 313 14.78 -1.51 -22.28
CA ALA A 313 13.88 -2.33 -23.10
C ALA A 313 14.39 -3.76 -23.26
N GLU A 314 15.69 -3.93 -23.52
CA GLU A 314 16.34 -5.23 -23.63
C GLU A 314 16.35 -5.98 -22.29
N PHE A 315 16.59 -5.29 -21.18
CA PHE A 315 16.51 -5.84 -19.82
C PHE A 315 15.13 -6.43 -19.55
N VAL A 316 14.06 -5.65 -19.81
CA VAL A 316 12.67 -6.12 -19.59
C VAL A 316 12.35 -7.33 -20.47
N LYS A 317 12.82 -7.33 -21.72
CA LYS A 317 12.59 -8.44 -22.65
C LYS A 317 13.29 -9.72 -22.18
N GLN A 318 14.60 -9.66 -21.91
CA GLN A 318 15.37 -10.82 -21.45
C GLN A 318 14.91 -11.31 -20.07
N ALA A 319 14.53 -10.40 -19.16
CA ALA A 319 13.99 -10.76 -17.85
C ALA A 319 12.70 -11.57 -17.99
N LYS A 320 11.81 -11.18 -18.93
CA LYS A 320 10.58 -11.91 -19.21
C LYS A 320 10.85 -13.32 -19.74
N GLU A 321 11.86 -13.48 -20.61
CA GLU A 321 12.30 -14.79 -21.09
C GLU A 321 12.85 -15.68 -19.95
N ALA A 322 13.42 -15.05 -18.91
CA ALA A 322 13.87 -15.70 -17.68
C ALA A 322 12.76 -15.88 -16.61
N GLY A 323 11.48 -15.66 -16.95
CA GLY A 323 10.36 -15.82 -16.01
C GLY A 323 10.22 -14.71 -14.96
N LEU A 324 10.88 -13.56 -15.15
CA LEU A 324 10.81 -12.36 -14.32
C LEU A 324 9.92 -11.32 -15.00
N HIS A 325 8.67 -11.21 -14.57
CA HIS A 325 7.64 -10.42 -15.24
C HIS A 325 7.38 -9.08 -14.55
N GLU A 326 6.79 -8.15 -15.30
CA GLU A 326 6.28 -6.85 -14.79
C GLU A 326 7.36 -5.92 -14.19
N LEU A 327 8.58 -5.96 -14.75
CA LEU A 327 9.70 -5.13 -14.32
C LEU A 327 9.77 -3.75 -14.98
N LYS A 328 8.94 -3.47 -16.00
CA LYS A 328 8.96 -2.17 -16.69
C LYS A 328 8.58 -1.05 -15.71
N GLY A 329 9.44 -0.04 -15.62
CA GLY A 329 9.19 1.15 -14.81
C GLY A 329 7.97 1.94 -15.28
N HIS A 330 7.41 2.74 -14.38
CA HIS A 330 6.27 3.58 -14.72
C HIS A 330 6.72 4.68 -15.68
N ARG A 331 5.90 4.98 -16.70
CA ARG A 331 6.20 5.94 -17.78
C ARG A 331 6.69 7.32 -17.34
N SER A 332 6.34 7.77 -16.13
CA SER A 332 6.72 9.09 -15.62
C SER A 332 8.14 9.14 -15.04
N VAL A 333 8.72 8.00 -14.69
CA VAL A 333 10.11 7.88 -14.20
C VAL A 333 10.98 7.14 -15.24
N GLY A 334 10.37 6.30 -16.07
CA GLY A 334 11.08 5.39 -16.97
C GLY A 334 11.72 4.25 -16.18
N GLY A 335 12.70 3.58 -16.77
CA GLY A 335 13.54 2.64 -16.04
C GLY A 335 12.91 1.30 -15.77
N ILE A 336 13.45 0.67 -14.73
CA ILE A 336 13.06 -0.62 -14.21
C ILE A 336 12.48 -0.41 -12.82
N ARG A 337 11.45 -1.19 -12.47
CA ARG A 337 10.91 -1.26 -11.12
C ARG A 337 10.64 -2.70 -10.72
N ALA A 338 11.20 -3.11 -9.59
CA ALA A 338 10.85 -4.36 -8.93
C ALA A 338 9.95 -4.08 -7.73
N SER A 339 8.71 -4.56 -7.77
CA SER A 339 7.80 -4.51 -6.62
C SER A 339 7.91 -5.82 -5.83
N ILE A 340 8.46 -5.71 -4.63
CA ILE A 340 8.86 -6.81 -3.75
C ILE A 340 8.02 -6.86 -2.47
N TYR A 341 6.72 -6.58 -2.62
CA TYR A 341 5.68 -6.68 -1.60
C TYR A 341 5.74 -7.98 -0.77
N ASN A 342 5.00 -8.03 0.33
CA ASN A 342 5.02 -9.14 1.30
C ASN A 342 5.01 -10.54 0.64
N ALA A 343 4.15 -10.73 -0.36
CA ALA A 343 3.95 -12.00 -1.04
C ALA A 343 4.99 -12.33 -2.13
N MET A 344 5.90 -11.41 -2.46
CA MET A 344 7.03 -11.72 -3.34
C MET A 344 8.00 -12.63 -2.58
N PRO A 345 8.21 -13.89 -3.03
CA PRO A 345 9.16 -14.79 -2.40
C PRO A 345 10.60 -14.27 -2.53
N ILE A 346 11.44 -14.60 -1.55
CA ILE A 346 12.85 -14.23 -1.57
C ILE A 346 13.58 -14.86 -2.77
N GLU A 347 13.15 -16.03 -3.21
CA GLU A 347 13.64 -16.73 -4.39
C GLU A 347 13.45 -15.88 -5.65
N GLY A 348 12.31 -15.20 -5.80
CA GLY A 348 12.07 -14.31 -6.94
C GLY A 348 13.06 -13.15 -6.97
N VAL A 349 13.33 -12.56 -5.80
CA VAL A 349 14.31 -11.47 -5.66
C VAL A 349 15.72 -11.97 -5.94
N ARG A 350 16.08 -13.16 -5.46
CA ARG A 350 17.37 -13.81 -5.74
C ARG A 350 17.56 -14.06 -7.24
N THR A 351 16.56 -14.62 -7.92
CA THR A 351 16.60 -14.85 -9.37
C THR A 351 16.73 -13.54 -10.15
N LEU A 352 16.09 -12.45 -9.68
CA LEU A 352 16.27 -11.13 -10.28
C LEU A 352 17.70 -10.59 -10.09
N VAL A 353 18.30 -10.74 -8.92
CA VAL A 353 19.69 -10.32 -8.67
C VAL A 353 20.68 -11.14 -9.52
N GLU A 354 20.48 -12.46 -9.61
CA GLU A 354 21.28 -13.33 -10.50
C GLU A 354 21.14 -12.91 -11.96
N PHE A 355 19.92 -12.57 -12.41
CA PHE A 355 19.69 -12.03 -13.75
C PHE A 355 20.39 -10.68 -13.97
N MET A 356 20.31 -9.77 -13.00
CA MET A 356 20.96 -8.45 -13.07
C MET A 356 22.48 -8.59 -13.24
N GLU A 357 23.13 -9.48 -12.50
CA GLU A 357 24.58 -9.66 -12.62
C GLU A 357 24.97 -10.21 -14.00
N HIS A 358 24.27 -11.22 -14.51
CA HIS A 358 24.52 -11.74 -15.86
C HIS A 358 24.26 -10.71 -16.95
N PHE A 359 23.18 -9.93 -16.83
CA PHE A 359 22.86 -8.88 -17.78
C PHE A 359 23.96 -7.81 -17.81
N ARG A 360 24.41 -7.36 -16.64
CA ARG A 360 25.52 -6.40 -16.51
C ARG A 360 26.80 -6.94 -17.15
N GLN A 361 27.22 -8.17 -16.85
CA GLN A 361 28.44 -8.77 -17.41
C GLN A 361 28.45 -8.81 -18.95
N LYS A 362 27.28 -8.91 -19.58
CA LYS A 362 27.14 -8.94 -21.04
C LYS A 362 27.12 -7.54 -21.69
N HIS A 363 26.74 -6.51 -20.94
CA HIS A 363 26.38 -5.20 -21.48
C HIS A 363 27.15 -4.01 -20.88
N ALA A 364 27.98 -4.22 -19.85
CA ALA A 364 28.77 -3.19 -19.17
C ALA A 364 30.04 -2.79 -19.92
#